data_AF-A0A1F6DI09-F1
#
_entry.id   AF-A0A1F6DI09-F1
#
_cell.length_a   1.000
_cell.length_b   1.000
_cell.length_c   1.000
_cell.angle_alpha   90.00
_cell.angle_beta   90.00
_cell.angle_gamma   90.00
#
_symmetry.space_group_name_H-M   'P 1'
#
loop_
_entity.id
_entity.type
_entity.pdbx_description
1 polymer ?
#
loop_
_entity_poly.entity_id
_entity_poly.type
_entity_poly.pdbx_seq_one_letter_code
_entity_poly.pdbx_strand_id
1 'polypeptide(L)'
;MKHMYIINAAVFSVVALIHGWRAVANTPVVIDSFAMPLWLSAVAFFVAGLLAFFNGRVHGPFTKKDTALFVLTLFVIDMCAVLFYWSYGLSFWGVSGMGYALVAVFDAVVIALLIRYRMHD
;
A
#
# COMPACT_ATOMS: atom_id res chain seq x y z
N MET A 1 -15.74 -2.70 -13.71
CA MET A 1 -15.97 -3.35 -12.40
C MET A 1 -14.82 -4.28 -11.99
N LYS A 2 -14.35 -5.23 -12.82
CA LYS A 2 -13.25 -6.15 -12.46
C LYS A 2 -11.97 -5.45 -11.92
N HIS A 3 -11.52 -4.39 -12.60
CA HIS A 3 -10.35 -3.61 -12.14
C HIS A 3 -10.52 -2.99 -10.75
N MET A 4 -11.75 -2.61 -10.36
CA MET A 4 -11.99 -2.02 -9.03
C MET A 4 -11.75 -3.03 -7.92
N TYR A 5 -12.12 -4.30 -8.11
CA TYR A 5 -11.85 -5.35 -7.12
C TYR A 5 -10.36 -5.57 -6.92
N ILE A 6 -9.55 -5.50 -7.99
CA ILE A 6 -8.09 -5.62 -7.89
C ILE A 6 -7.49 -4.43 -7.13
N ILE A 7 -7.90 -3.21 -7.49
CA ILE A 7 -7.42 -1.98 -6.85
C ILE A 7 -7.80 -1.99 -5.36
N ASN A 8 -9.05 -2.31 -5.04
CA ASN A 8 -9.52 -2.43 -3.66
C ASN A 8 -8.75 -3.51 -2.89
N ALA A 9 -8.51 -4.66 -3.51
CA ALA A 9 -7.71 -5.71 -2.89
C ALA A 9 -6.29 -5.22 -2.56
N ALA A 10 -5.66 -4.47 -3.45
CA ALA A 10 -4.33 -3.89 -3.21
C ALA A 10 -4.36 -2.88 -2.06
N VAL A 11 -5.30 -1.92 -2.07
CA VAL A 11 -5.46 -0.92 -1.00
C VAL A 11 -5.69 -1.60 0.35
N PHE A 12 -6.64 -2.54 0.43
CA PHE A 12 -6.92 -3.24 1.68
C PHE A 12 -5.77 -4.13 2.14
N SER A 13 -4.99 -4.70 1.21
CA SER A 13 -3.76 -5.44 1.56
C SER A 13 -2.73 -4.53 2.23
N VAL A 14 -2.50 -3.33 1.69
CA VAL A 14 -1.58 -2.35 2.29
C VAL A 14 -2.07 -1.93 3.68
N VAL A 15 -3.35 -1.57 3.81
CA VAL A 15 -3.96 -1.19 5.10
C VAL A 15 -3.80 -2.32 6.12
N ALA A 16 -4.10 -3.57 5.72
CA ALA A 16 -3.92 -4.73 6.59
C ALA A 16 -2.45 -4.83 7.03
N LEU A 17 -1.50 -4.84 6.10
CA LEU A 17 -0.08 -5.00 6.42
C LEU A 17 0.44 -3.90 7.35
N ILE A 18 0.08 -2.63 7.14
CA ILE A 18 0.48 -1.52 8.02
C ILE A 18 -0.06 -1.72 9.44
N HIS A 19 -1.35 -2.07 9.57
CA HIS A 19 -1.96 -2.28 10.87
C HIS A 19 -1.47 -3.56 11.57
N GLY A 20 -1.21 -4.62 10.81
CA GLY A 20 -0.61 -5.86 11.30
C GLY A 20 0.80 -5.63 11.80
N TRP A 21 1.62 -4.91 11.04
CA TRP A 21 2.96 -4.49 11.48
C TRP A 21 2.89 -3.68 12.77
N ARG A 22 2.00 -2.69 12.83
CA ARG A 22 1.81 -1.88 14.04
C ARG A 22 1.46 -2.73 15.26
N ALA A 23 0.55 -3.69 15.11
CA ALA A 23 0.11 -4.56 16.20
C ALA A 23 1.25 -5.48 16.68
N VAL A 24 2.06 -6.03 15.76
CA VAL A 24 3.18 -6.93 16.08
C VAL A 24 4.37 -6.17 16.67
N ALA A 25 4.72 -5.02 16.09
CA ALA A 25 5.86 -4.20 16.51
C ALA A 25 5.54 -3.27 17.70
N ASN A 26 4.32 -3.32 18.25
CA ASN A 26 3.85 -2.44 19.32
C ASN A 26 4.11 -0.95 19.05
N THR A 27 3.98 -0.51 17.79
CA THR A 27 4.32 0.86 17.39
C THR A 27 3.26 1.85 17.88
N PRO A 28 3.60 2.79 18.80
CA PRO A 28 2.64 3.78 19.27
C PRO A 28 2.31 4.77 18.14
N VAL A 29 1.04 5.15 18.06
CA VAL A 29 0.55 6.19 17.14
C VAL A 29 -0.26 7.15 17.98
N VAL A 30 0.15 8.41 17.99
CA VAL A 30 -0.51 9.50 18.71
C VAL A 30 -0.96 10.52 17.68
N ILE A 31 -2.25 10.84 17.69
CA ILE A 31 -2.85 11.87 16.84
C ILE A 31 -3.31 12.97 17.79
N ASP A 32 -2.66 14.13 17.74
CA ASP A 32 -2.81 15.21 18.72
C ASP A 32 -2.63 14.71 20.17
N SER A 33 -3.71 14.65 20.95
CA SER A 33 -3.71 14.17 22.34
C SER A 33 -4.26 12.75 22.50
N PHE A 34 -4.61 12.08 21.40
CA PHE A 34 -5.21 10.74 21.43
C PHE A 34 -4.17 9.68 21.06
N ALA A 35 -3.83 8.83 22.03
CA ALA A 35 -3.03 7.63 21.80
C ALA A 35 -3.91 6.51 21.24
N MET A 36 -3.73 6.16 19.97
CA MET A 36 -4.53 5.15 19.30
C MET A 36 -4.32 3.78 19.96
N PRO A 37 -5.36 3.11 20.48
CA PRO A 37 -5.22 1.76 21.03
C PRO A 37 -4.64 0.76 20.01
N LEU A 38 -3.80 -0.17 20.48
CA LEU A 38 -3.21 -1.21 19.62
C LEU A 38 -4.26 -2.21 19.11
N TRP A 39 -5.27 -2.54 19.94
CA TRP A 39 -6.32 -3.49 19.57
C TRP A 39 -7.13 -3.02 18.35
N LEU A 40 -7.30 -1.71 18.15
CA LEU A 40 -7.96 -1.17 16.96
C LEU A 40 -7.18 -1.48 15.68
N SER A 41 -5.84 -1.52 15.74
CA SER A 41 -5.03 -1.97 14.60
C SER A 41 -5.12 -3.47 14.37
N ALA A 42 -5.24 -4.28 15.42
CA ALA A 42 -5.53 -5.71 15.23
C ALA A 42 -6.88 -5.92 14.52
N VAL A 43 -7.93 -5.17 14.92
CA VAL A 43 -9.24 -5.21 14.25
C VAL A 43 -9.11 -4.75 12.79
N ALA A 44 -8.44 -3.63 12.52
CA ALA A 44 -8.24 -3.12 11.17
C ALA A 44 -7.48 -4.11 10.28
N PHE A 45 -6.46 -4.80 10.81
CA PHE A 45 -5.73 -5.85 10.12
C PHE A 45 -6.68 -6.96 9.63
N PHE A 46 -7.52 -7.51 10.51
CA PHE A 46 -8.44 -8.59 10.14
C PHE A 46 -9.53 -8.11 9.17
N VAL A 47 -10.14 -6.95 9.42
CA VAL A 47 -11.22 -6.43 8.56
C VAL A 47 -10.68 -6.12 7.16
N ALA A 48 -9.57 -5.39 7.05
CA ALA A 48 -8.98 -5.07 5.76
C ALA A 48 -8.45 -6.34 5.06
N GLY A 49 -7.82 -7.26 5.79
CA GLY A 49 -7.38 -8.55 5.22
C GLY A 49 -8.53 -9.37 4.66
N LEU A 50 -9.65 -9.45 5.38
CA LEU A 50 -10.87 -10.12 4.89
C LEU A 50 -11.45 -9.42 3.67
N LEU A 51 -11.52 -8.09 3.66
CA LEU A 51 -11.98 -7.33 2.50
C LEU A 51 -11.07 -7.56 1.28
N ALA A 52 -9.75 -7.54 1.45
CA ALA A 52 -8.81 -7.86 0.37
C ALA A 52 -9.05 -9.26 -0.20
N PHE A 53 -9.23 -10.24 0.69
CA PHE A 53 -9.52 -11.63 0.32
C PHE A 53 -10.85 -11.77 -0.44
N PHE A 54 -11.94 -11.16 0.04
CA PHE A 54 -13.24 -11.24 -0.62
C PHE A 54 -13.25 -10.51 -1.96
N ASN A 55 -12.55 -9.37 -2.10
CA ASN A 55 -12.37 -8.72 -3.39
C ASN A 55 -11.65 -9.65 -4.38
N GLY A 56 -10.61 -10.36 -3.95
CA GLY A 56 -9.92 -11.36 -4.77
C GLY A 56 -10.81 -12.56 -5.14
N ARG A 57 -11.60 -13.07 -4.20
CA ARG A 57 -12.58 -14.15 -4.43
C ARG A 57 -13.64 -13.77 -5.46
N VAL A 58 -14.19 -12.56 -5.36
CA VAL A 58 -15.23 -12.04 -6.29
C VAL A 58 -14.65 -11.78 -7.68
N HIS A 59 -13.40 -11.31 -7.75
CA HIS A 59 -12.69 -11.16 -9.01
C HIS A 59 -12.50 -12.52 -9.73
N GLY A 60 -12.14 -13.57 -8.97
CA GLY A 60 -11.72 -14.86 -9.49
C GLY A 60 -10.20 -14.95 -9.69
N PRO A 61 -9.70 -16.01 -10.33
CA PRO A 61 -8.27 -16.24 -10.52
C PRO A 61 -7.57 -15.04 -11.20
N PHE A 62 -6.41 -14.66 -10.69
CA PHE A 62 -5.66 -13.51 -11.20
C PHE A 62 -4.92 -13.91 -12.49
N THR A 63 -5.16 -13.17 -13.57
CA THR A 63 -4.32 -13.26 -14.77
C THR A 63 -3.01 -12.48 -14.57
N LYS A 64 -2.06 -12.64 -15.50
CA LYS A 64 -0.82 -11.83 -15.49
C LYS A 64 -1.11 -10.32 -15.54
N LYS A 65 -2.11 -9.89 -16.32
CA LYS A 65 -2.52 -8.48 -16.41
C LYS A 65 -3.16 -7.97 -15.11
N ASP A 66 -3.89 -8.83 -14.41
CA ASP A 66 -4.50 -8.49 -13.11
C ASP A 66 -3.43 -8.36 -12.03
N THR A 67 -2.46 -9.29 -11.99
CA THR A 67 -1.29 -9.19 -11.12
C THR A 67 -0.49 -7.92 -11.41
N ALA A 68 -0.28 -7.58 -12.69
CA ALA A 68 0.39 -6.34 -13.05
C ALA A 68 -0.36 -5.10 -12.56
N LEU A 69 -1.71 -5.09 -12.64
CA LEU A 69 -2.52 -4.00 -12.08
C LEU A 69 -2.45 -3.94 -10.56
N PHE A 70 -2.49 -5.08 -9.87
CA PHE A 70 -2.34 -5.16 -8.43
C PHE A 70 -0.99 -4.58 -7.99
N VAL A 71 0.11 -5.05 -8.59
CA VAL A 71 1.47 -4.58 -8.30
C VAL A 71 1.62 -3.10 -8.65
N LEU A 72 1.11 -2.65 -9.79
CA LEU A 72 1.07 -1.23 -10.16
C LEU A 72 0.39 -0.40 -9.07
N THR A 73 -0.75 -0.87 -8.55
CA THR A 73 -1.47 -0.16 -7.49
C THR A 73 -0.64 -0.07 -6.21
N LEU A 74 0.10 -1.11 -5.85
CA LEU A 74 1.01 -1.08 -4.70
C LEU A 74 2.13 -0.03 -4.86
N PHE A 75 2.78 0.02 -6.03
CA PHE A 75 3.81 1.02 -6.30
C PHE A 75 3.27 2.45 -6.31
N VAL A 76 2.05 2.66 -6.82
CA VAL A 76 1.41 3.98 -6.75
C VAL A 76 1.16 4.40 -5.31
N ILE A 77 0.69 3.49 -4.46
CA ILE A 77 0.47 3.76 -3.03
C ILE A 77 1.79 4.06 -2.32
N ASP A 78 2.83 3.27 -2.57
CA ASP A 78 4.16 3.45 -1.97
C ASP A 78 4.77 4.79 -2.37
N MET A 79 4.76 5.11 -3.67
CA MET A 79 5.23 6.40 -4.18
C MET A 79 4.49 7.57 -3.53
N CYS A 80 3.16 7.48 -3.36
CA CYS A 80 2.39 8.51 -2.65
C CYS A 80 2.84 8.67 -1.19
N ALA A 81 3.08 7.56 -0.49
CA ALA A 81 3.55 7.58 0.90
C ALA A 81 4.96 8.19 1.01
N VAL A 82 5.87 7.80 0.12
CA VAL A 82 7.24 8.32 0.06
C VAL A 82 7.25 9.83 -0.23
N LEU A 83 6.47 10.28 -1.21
CA LEU A 83 6.34 11.71 -1.52
C LEU A 83 5.72 12.49 -0.36
N PHE A 84 4.75 11.91 0.34
CA PHE A 84 4.20 12.50 1.56
C PHE A 84 5.30 12.66 2.62
N TYR A 85 6.03 11.59 2.97
CA TYR A 85 7.12 11.65 3.95
C TYR A 85 8.19 12.68 3.58
N TRP A 86 8.54 12.75 2.30
CA TRP A 86 9.50 13.74 1.81
C TRP A 86 8.99 15.17 1.96
N SER A 87 7.74 15.44 1.58
CA SER A 87 7.15 16.78 1.65
C SER A 87 7.04 17.34 3.07
N TYR A 88 6.89 16.47 4.06
CA TYR A 88 6.84 16.83 5.48
C TYR A 88 8.20 16.74 6.20
N GLY A 89 9.29 16.42 5.48
CA GLY A 89 10.63 16.30 6.06
C GLY A 89 10.74 15.19 7.12
N LEU A 90 9.91 14.15 7.00
CA LEU A 90 9.89 13.03 7.95
C LEU A 90 11.13 12.14 7.76
N SER A 91 11.36 11.25 8.72
CA SER A 91 12.40 10.22 8.62
C SER A 91 11.80 8.90 9.08
N PHE A 92 11.97 7.85 8.27
CA PHE A 92 11.39 6.54 8.51
C PHE A 92 12.41 5.46 8.16
N TRP A 93 12.67 4.55 9.10
CA TRP A 93 13.65 3.46 8.96
C TRP A 93 15.03 3.90 8.46
N GLY A 94 15.49 5.09 8.88
CA GLY A 94 16.80 5.64 8.49
C GLY A 94 16.82 6.29 7.10
N VAL A 95 15.69 6.34 6.38
CA VAL A 95 15.55 7.06 5.11
C VAL A 95 15.03 8.47 5.38
N SER A 96 15.66 9.48 4.78
CA SER A 96 15.22 10.88 4.85
C SER A 96 15.72 11.67 3.62
N GLY A 97 15.15 12.85 3.39
CA GLY A 97 15.60 13.79 2.36
C GLY A 97 15.75 13.16 0.97
N MET A 98 16.97 13.18 0.43
CA MET A 98 17.28 12.64 -0.90
C MET A 98 16.99 11.14 -1.03
N GLY A 99 17.01 10.38 0.08
CA GLY A 99 16.66 8.96 0.06
C GLY A 99 15.24 8.73 -0.45
N TYR A 100 14.26 9.55 -0.04
CA TYR A 100 12.89 9.45 -0.53
C TYR A 100 12.75 9.84 -2.00
N ALA A 101 13.51 10.84 -2.47
CA ALA A 101 13.49 11.22 -3.88
C ALA A 101 13.95 10.06 -4.77
N LEU A 102 14.99 9.33 -4.36
CA LEU A 102 15.48 8.15 -5.09
C LEU A 102 14.44 7.02 -5.14
N VAL A 103 13.76 6.76 -4.02
CA VAL A 103 12.68 5.76 -3.97
C VAL A 103 11.53 6.17 -4.88
N ALA A 104 11.08 7.43 -4.83
CA ALA A 104 10.01 7.92 -5.70
C ALA A 104 10.35 7.83 -7.19
N VAL A 105 11.62 8.08 -7.57
CA VAL A 105 12.08 7.90 -8.96
C VAL A 105 12.06 6.42 -9.35
N PHE A 106 12.50 5.53 -8.48
CA PHE A 106 12.43 4.09 -8.72
C PHE A 106 10.98 3.64 -8.92
N ASP A 107 10.06 4.06 -8.05
CA ASP A 107 8.64 3.73 -8.19
C ASP A 107 8.05 4.25 -9.50
N ALA A 108 8.37 5.50 -9.87
CA ALA A 108 7.92 6.09 -11.13
C ALA A 108 8.37 5.27 -12.35
N VAL A 109 9.61 4.76 -12.35
CA VAL A 109 10.12 3.89 -13.41
C VAL A 109 9.36 2.57 -13.45
N VAL A 110 9.15 1.91 -12.30
CA VAL A 110 8.42 0.64 -12.23
C VAL A 110 6.97 0.83 -12.68
N ILE A 111 6.30 1.89 -12.25
CA ILE A 111 4.95 2.26 -12.67
C ILE A 111 4.91 2.44 -14.19
N ALA A 112 5.84 3.22 -14.77
CA ALA A 112 5.89 3.44 -16.22
C ALA A 112 6.06 2.13 -17.00
N LEU A 113 6.92 1.22 -16.52
CA LEU A 113 7.12 -0.09 -17.13
C LEU A 113 5.86 -0.96 -17.05
N LEU A 114 5.16 -0.96 -15.92
CA LEU A 114 3.92 -1.71 -15.73
C LEU A 114 2.75 -1.15 -16.56
N ILE A 115 2.65 0.19 -16.69
CA ILE A 115 1.68 0.82 -17.58
C ILE A 115 1.95 0.40 -19.02
N ARG A 116 3.21 0.51 -19.48
CA ARG A 116 3.60 0.10 -20.83
C ARG A 116 3.27 -1.37 -21.08
N TYR A 117 3.64 -2.26 -20.16
CA TYR A 117 3.31 -3.68 -20.24
C TYR A 117 1.80 -3.93 -20.41
N ARG A 118 0.95 -3.17 -19.72
CA ARG A 118 -0.51 -3.32 -19.81
C ARG A 118 -1.14 -2.76 -21.08
N MET A 119 -0.48 -1.82 -21.79
CA MET A 119 -1.04 -1.15 -22.98
C MET A 119 -0.73 -1.85 -24.32
N HIS A 120 0.30 -2.70 -24.40
CA HIS A 120 0.79 -3.26 -25.67
C HIS A 120 0.25 -4.66 -26.03
N ASP A 121 -0.83 -5.10 -25.38
CA ASP A 121 -1.56 -6.35 -25.64
C ASP A 121 -3.07 -6.08 -25.62
#